data_AF-A0A545TKS2-F1
#
_entry.id   AF-A0A545TKS2-F1
#
_cell.length_a   1.000
_cell.length_b   1.000
_cell.length_c   1.000
_cell.angle_alpha   90.00
_cell.angle_beta   90.00
_cell.angle_gamma   90.00
#
_symmetry.space_group_name_H-M   'P 1'
#
loop_
_entity.id
_entity.type
_entity.pdbx_description
1 polymer ?
#
loop_
_entity_poly.entity_id
_entity_poly.type
_entity_poly.pdbx_seq_one_letter_code
_entity_poly.pdbx_strand_id
1 'polypeptide(L)'
;MAMDNATENPCLKAVAAWKLEERGEENARYFFETQRITGLYSGESCFVIGRKGSGKTAIAEHILNMQDHSTFAQTLSFRNFPFNILAQFDQEGFSTSSRFTNIWKYITYMTMLRTFAKNHAISAELRALIDDEMPQDLGRATSSYIQQITDRSFGLKILSSGGSASTKNAYLTNETAIYERVAILENIIDQHIDESTYYILYDDLDDDYDRESAHPESTYAKLLGGLFKATVDIKARFARRANFYPIVFLRDDIYDLLRSNNKAKLMSDIIDLRWQNSVLSDMVSHRIFKAAACSPPDGVTDSSALMEKALGLLFDSTRVSLNGKRRTRPLMSEIERRSYGRPRDIIAYLQLAASNALQKGETMISVETRKNLDRLYSEYLITDLIDELHTRIPDIEEVFAIVSSSGKASLRYQDLEVALKDNLDQFSAHTAALGPRGIIDLLVKSSVLGKQLPVENQQEFRYQNRFIRVSPNDKLYIHRGLHSGLVVS
;
A
#
# COMPACT_ATOMS: atom_id res chain seq x y z
N MET A 1 20.06 -37.96 -31.92
CA MET A 1 19.16 -36.80 -32.07
C MET A 1 19.16 -36.06 -30.74
N ALA A 2 20.20 -35.27 -30.51
CA ALA A 2 20.29 -34.42 -29.34
C ALA A 2 19.44 -33.19 -29.65
N MET A 3 18.34 -33.00 -28.92
CA MET A 3 17.71 -31.69 -28.86
C MET A 3 18.70 -30.80 -28.11
N ASP A 4 19.28 -29.84 -28.81
CA ASP A 4 20.03 -28.74 -28.20
C ASP A 4 19.17 -28.11 -27.11
N ASN A 5 19.58 -28.29 -25.85
CA ASN A 5 19.09 -27.50 -24.74
C ASN A 5 19.53 -26.05 -25.01
N ALA A 6 18.68 -25.28 -25.68
CA ALA A 6 18.82 -23.84 -25.75
C ALA A 6 19.01 -23.33 -24.32
N THR A 7 20.21 -22.81 -24.03
CA THR A 7 20.57 -22.22 -22.74
C THR A 7 19.47 -21.28 -22.30
N GLU A 8 18.72 -21.70 -21.28
CA GLU A 8 17.56 -20.96 -20.80
C GLU A 8 18.00 -19.58 -20.32
N ASN A 9 17.27 -18.53 -20.70
CA ASN A 9 17.58 -17.16 -20.28
C ASN A 9 17.34 -17.01 -18.75
N PRO A 10 18.40 -16.81 -17.94
CA PRO A 10 18.26 -16.75 -16.48
C PRO A 10 17.49 -15.51 -16.02
N CYS A 11 17.56 -14.40 -16.76
CA CYS A 11 16.77 -13.20 -16.49
C CYS A 11 15.28 -13.49 -16.67
N LEU A 12 14.91 -14.17 -17.76
CA LEU A 12 13.53 -14.56 -18.05
C LEU A 12 12.96 -15.45 -16.93
N LYS A 13 13.74 -16.43 -16.45
CA LYS A 13 13.37 -17.27 -15.30
C LYS A 13 13.19 -16.47 -14.01
N ALA A 14 14.10 -15.56 -13.71
CA ALA A 14 14.02 -14.71 -12.52
C ALA A 14 12.78 -13.82 -12.55
N VAL A 15 12.43 -13.25 -13.72
CA VAL A 15 11.22 -12.42 -13.90
C VAL A 15 9.94 -13.23 -13.77
N ALA A 16 9.89 -14.45 -14.33
CA ALA A 16 8.74 -15.34 -14.16
C ALA A 16 8.51 -15.73 -12.68
N ALA A 17 9.58 -15.78 -11.88
CA ALA A 17 9.55 -16.10 -10.46
C ALA A 17 9.29 -14.88 -9.53
N TRP A 18 9.16 -13.66 -10.08
CA TRP A 18 8.83 -12.48 -9.27
C TRP A 18 7.51 -12.69 -8.53
N LYS A 19 7.46 -12.30 -7.25
CA LYS A 19 6.21 -12.24 -6.50
C LYS A 19 5.63 -10.84 -6.60
N LEU A 20 4.30 -10.80 -6.54
CA LEU A 20 3.54 -9.55 -6.55
C LEU A 20 3.50 -8.87 -5.18
N GLU A 21 3.78 -9.63 -4.12
CA GLU A 21 3.93 -9.14 -2.75
C GLU A 21 5.36 -9.39 -2.29
N GLU A 22 6.16 -8.33 -2.29
CA GLU A 22 7.57 -8.38 -1.91
C GLU A 22 7.72 -8.40 -0.39
N ARG A 23 8.31 -9.48 0.12
CA ARG A 23 8.68 -9.65 1.53
C ARG A 23 10.03 -10.36 1.62
N GLY A 24 10.79 -10.09 2.68
CA GLY A 24 12.07 -10.74 2.93
C GLY A 24 13.10 -10.54 1.81
N GLU A 25 13.80 -11.61 1.41
CA GLU A 25 14.94 -11.56 0.47
C GLU A 25 14.62 -10.93 -0.89
N GLU A 26 13.39 -11.11 -1.38
CA GLU A 26 12.98 -10.55 -2.66
C GLU A 26 12.90 -9.03 -2.62
N ASN A 27 12.33 -8.48 -1.53
CA ASN A 27 12.31 -7.04 -1.31
C ASN A 27 13.75 -6.51 -1.22
N ALA A 28 14.61 -7.16 -0.43
CA ALA A 28 16.01 -6.76 -0.31
C ALA A 28 16.76 -6.73 -1.66
N ARG A 29 16.42 -7.63 -2.59
CA ARG A 29 17.06 -7.71 -3.91
C ARG A 29 16.55 -6.67 -4.90
N TYR A 30 15.25 -6.40 -4.92
CA TYR A 30 14.57 -5.68 -6.00
C TYR A 30 13.96 -4.33 -5.59
N PHE A 31 14.01 -3.96 -4.31
CA PHE A 31 13.49 -2.70 -3.83
C PHE A 31 14.17 -1.52 -4.54
N PHE A 32 13.34 -0.64 -5.10
CA PHE A 32 13.79 0.57 -5.75
C PHE A 32 13.46 1.76 -4.87
N GLU A 33 14.49 2.33 -4.26
CA GLU A 33 14.36 3.50 -3.41
C GLU A 33 14.05 4.75 -4.26
N THR A 34 13.10 5.55 -3.81
CA THR A 34 12.74 6.81 -4.47
C THR A 34 13.03 7.99 -3.54
N GLN A 35 13.37 9.15 -4.10
CA GLN A 35 13.56 10.37 -3.29
C GLN A 35 12.32 10.77 -2.49
N ARG A 36 11.14 10.24 -2.82
CA ARG A 36 9.89 10.57 -2.12
C ARG A 36 9.79 9.96 -0.74
N ILE A 37 10.49 8.85 -0.49
CA ILE A 37 10.40 8.12 0.78
C ILE A 37 11.50 8.51 1.76
N THR A 38 12.47 9.33 1.35
CA THR A 38 13.57 9.78 2.23
C THR A 38 13.07 10.60 3.41
N GLY A 39 11.97 11.35 3.24
CA GLY A 39 11.31 12.07 4.33
C GLY A 39 10.74 11.16 5.43
N LEU A 40 10.55 9.87 5.18
CA LEU A 40 10.21 8.90 6.22
C LEU A 40 11.39 8.64 7.15
N TYR A 41 12.61 8.61 6.60
CA TYR A 41 13.81 8.26 7.35
C TYR A 41 14.22 9.36 8.33
N SER A 42 13.97 10.61 7.99
CA SER A 42 14.22 11.78 8.85
C SER A 42 13.03 12.18 9.73
N GLY A 43 11.88 11.51 9.58
CA GLY A 43 10.64 11.87 10.26
C GLY A 43 9.95 13.12 9.72
N GLU A 44 10.38 13.69 8.60
CA GLU A 44 9.69 14.80 7.92
C GLU A 44 8.26 14.41 7.52
N SER A 45 8.06 13.16 7.10
CA SER A 45 6.76 12.57 6.79
C SER A 45 6.50 11.33 7.65
N CYS A 46 5.25 11.08 8.00
CA CYS A 46 4.85 9.92 8.81
C CYS A 46 3.61 9.18 8.26
N PHE A 47 3.03 9.65 7.16
CA PHE A 47 1.91 8.99 6.49
C PHE A 47 2.28 8.64 5.05
N VAL A 48 2.08 7.39 4.66
CA VAL A 48 2.23 6.92 3.28
C VAL A 48 0.86 6.52 2.76
N ILE A 49 0.30 7.34 1.89
CA ILE A 49 -1.05 7.16 1.35
C ILE A 49 -0.97 6.76 -0.11
N GLY A 50 -1.61 5.64 -0.48
CA GLY A 50 -1.70 5.24 -1.90
C GLY A 50 -2.55 3.99 -2.12
N ARG A 51 -3.00 3.81 -3.36
CA ARG A 51 -3.88 2.70 -3.77
C ARG A 51 -3.25 1.31 -3.54
N LYS A 52 -4.05 0.25 -3.54
CA LYS A 52 -3.55 -1.14 -3.55
C LYS A 52 -2.56 -1.36 -4.70
N GLY A 53 -1.44 -2.04 -4.44
CA GLY A 53 -0.38 -2.30 -5.41
C GLY A 53 0.60 -1.15 -5.68
N SER A 54 0.52 -0.03 -4.93
CA SER A 54 1.44 1.11 -5.07
C SER A 54 2.82 0.94 -4.42
N GLY A 55 3.04 -0.13 -3.64
CA GLY A 55 4.33 -0.42 -2.99
C GLY A 55 4.44 -0.05 -1.51
N LYS A 56 3.33 0.24 -0.81
CA LYS A 56 3.31 0.55 0.63
C LYS A 56 4.03 -0.52 1.48
N THR A 57 3.60 -1.77 1.38
CA THR A 57 4.22 -2.90 2.09
C THR A 57 5.68 -3.10 1.69
N ALA A 58 6.06 -2.84 0.44
CA ALA A 58 7.46 -2.93 0.01
C ALA A 58 8.35 -1.87 0.71
N ILE A 59 7.82 -0.66 0.96
CA ILE A 59 8.51 0.37 1.74
C ILE A 59 8.59 -0.04 3.22
N ALA A 60 7.50 -0.57 3.79
CA ALA A 60 7.48 -1.05 5.17
C ALA A 60 8.51 -2.18 5.39
N GLU A 61 8.56 -3.16 4.48
CA GLU A 61 9.54 -4.25 4.50
C GLU A 61 10.97 -3.73 4.31
N HIS A 62 11.18 -2.74 3.45
CA HIS A 62 12.50 -2.15 3.28
C HIS A 62 13.01 -1.49 4.57
N ILE A 63 12.17 -0.70 5.24
CA ILE A 63 12.52 -0.09 6.54
C ILE A 63 12.75 -1.17 7.60
N LEU A 64 11.91 -2.19 7.65
CA LEU A 64 12.04 -3.31 8.60
C LEU A 64 13.35 -4.08 8.42
N ASN A 65 13.83 -4.21 7.18
CA ASN A 65 15.03 -4.95 6.83
C ASN A 65 16.30 -4.08 6.79
N MET A 66 16.25 -2.80 7.18
CA MET A 66 17.45 -1.98 7.32
C MET A 66 18.35 -2.59 8.39
N GLN A 67 19.46 -3.19 7.95
CA GLN A 67 20.45 -3.77 8.84
C GLN A 67 21.44 -2.70 9.26
N ASP A 68 21.21 -2.11 10.43
CA ASP A 68 22.16 -1.23 11.10
C ASP A 68 22.14 -1.48 12.61
N HIS A 69 23.28 -1.27 13.28
CA HIS A 69 23.45 -1.53 14.71
C HIS A 69 22.70 -0.52 15.57
N SER A 70 22.39 0.66 15.01
CA SER A 70 21.66 1.76 15.65
C SER A 70 20.29 2.02 15.05
N THR A 71 19.74 1.07 14.27
CA THR A 71 18.41 1.21 13.68
C THR A 71 17.52 0.03 14.07
N PHE A 72 16.40 0.35 14.70
CA PHE A 72 15.43 -0.64 15.19
C PHE A 72 14.08 -0.36 14.56
N ALA A 73 13.51 -1.36 13.90
CA ALA A 73 12.21 -1.26 13.28
C ALA A 73 11.27 -2.34 13.81
N GLN A 74 10.01 -1.98 13.99
CA GLN A 74 8.97 -2.91 14.42
C GLN A 74 7.67 -2.61 13.67
N THR A 75 7.13 -3.63 13.02
CA THR A 75 5.83 -3.52 12.34
C THR A 75 4.70 -4.01 13.25
N LEU A 76 3.65 -3.20 13.35
CA LEU A 76 2.33 -3.52 13.85
C LEU A 76 1.48 -3.87 12.63
N SER A 77 1.19 -5.16 12.45
CA SER A 77 0.39 -5.67 11.34
C SER A 77 -1.05 -5.76 11.78
N PHE A 78 -1.95 -5.16 11.01
CA PHE A 78 -3.37 -5.11 11.33
C PHE A 78 -4.18 -6.27 10.77
N ARG A 79 -3.51 -7.34 10.33
CA ARG A 79 -4.19 -8.57 9.97
C ARG A 79 -4.90 -9.18 11.18
N ASN A 80 -6.21 -9.41 11.07
CA ASN A 80 -7.09 -9.83 12.18
C ASN A 80 -7.03 -8.91 13.41
N PHE A 81 -6.91 -7.59 13.20
CA PHE A 81 -6.72 -6.66 14.30
C PHE A 81 -7.96 -6.57 15.19
N PRO A 82 -7.84 -6.57 16.53
CA PRO A 82 -9.00 -6.58 17.40
C PRO A 82 -9.58 -5.17 17.58
N PHE A 83 -10.09 -4.56 16.49
CA PHE A 83 -10.71 -3.22 16.54
C PHE A 83 -11.85 -3.16 17.56
N ASN A 84 -12.59 -4.26 17.71
CA ASN A 84 -13.63 -4.41 18.71
C ASN A 84 -13.11 -4.27 20.15
N ILE A 85 -11.90 -4.76 20.43
CA ILE A 85 -11.28 -4.61 21.75
C ILE A 85 -10.95 -3.14 22.00
N LEU A 86 -10.35 -2.45 21.02
CA LEU A 86 -10.06 -1.01 21.16
C LEU A 86 -11.33 -0.16 21.29
N ALA A 87 -12.42 -0.57 20.65
CA ALA A 87 -13.71 0.09 20.77
C ALA A 87 -14.33 -0.04 22.18
N GLN A 88 -14.04 -1.14 22.89
CA GLN A 88 -14.54 -1.44 24.24
C GLN A 88 -13.78 -0.75 25.37
N PHE A 89 -12.66 -0.07 25.08
CA PHE A 89 -11.98 0.79 26.04
C PHE A 89 -12.85 2.00 26.34
N ASP A 90 -13.85 1.83 27.20
CA ASP A 90 -14.71 2.88 27.70
C ASP A 90 -14.16 3.37 29.05
N GLN A 91 -13.81 4.66 29.11
CA GLN A 91 -13.48 5.35 30.35
C GLN A 91 -14.38 6.58 30.45
N GLU A 92 -15.00 6.75 31.61
CA GLU A 92 -15.87 7.90 31.91
C GLU A 92 -15.03 9.20 31.90
N GLY A 93 -15.48 10.21 31.16
CA GLY A 93 -14.97 11.59 31.28
C GLY A 93 -14.22 12.20 30.10
N PHE A 94 -13.88 11.46 29.03
CA PHE A 94 -13.19 12.02 27.84
C PHE A 94 -14.00 11.93 26.56
N SER A 95 -13.84 12.93 25.68
CA SER A 95 -14.36 12.86 24.31
C SER A 95 -13.75 11.68 23.54
N THR A 96 -14.56 10.97 22.74
CA THR A 96 -14.19 9.74 22.02
C THR A 96 -12.91 9.89 21.16
N SER A 97 -12.64 11.09 20.62
CA SER A 97 -11.44 11.36 19.81
C SER A 97 -10.15 11.44 20.64
N SER A 98 -10.19 12.03 21.84
CA SER A 98 -9.02 12.06 22.74
C SER A 98 -8.66 10.66 23.24
N ARG A 99 -9.68 9.83 23.41
CA ARG A 99 -9.55 8.44 23.88
C ARG A 99 -8.78 7.55 22.91
N PHE A 100 -9.22 7.47 21.65
CA PHE A 100 -8.54 6.66 20.64
C PHE A 100 -7.10 7.15 20.44
N THR A 101 -6.86 8.46 20.52
CA THR A 101 -5.50 9.02 20.47
C THR A 101 -4.61 8.45 21.58
N ASN A 102 -5.08 8.42 22.83
CA ASN A 102 -4.29 7.90 23.95
C ASN A 102 -4.08 6.38 23.87
N ILE A 103 -5.06 5.62 23.39
CA ILE A 103 -4.91 4.18 23.16
C ILE A 103 -3.80 3.93 22.13
N TRP A 104 -3.80 4.68 21.03
CA TRP A 104 -2.74 4.54 20.02
C TRP A 104 -1.37 4.93 20.57
N LYS A 105 -1.25 6.03 21.32
CA LYS A 105 -0.01 6.39 22.00
C LYS A 105 0.49 5.28 22.91
N TYR A 106 -0.39 4.70 23.71
CA TYR A 106 -0.05 3.57 24.57
C TYR A 106 0.51 2.39 23.76
N ILE A 107 -0.19 1.97 22.70
CA ILE A 107 0.28 0.88 21.83
C ILE A 107 1.63 1.22 21.20
N THR A 108 1.82 2.44 20.67
CA THR A 108 3.10 2.85 20.06
C THR A 108 4.22 2.82 21.08
N TYR A 109 4.01 3.38 22.29
CA TYR A 109 5.04 3.45 23.32
C TYR A 109 5.38 2.10 23.92
N MET A 110 4.41 1.22 24.10
CA MET A 110 4.66 -0.18 24.49
C MET A 110 5.51 -0.89 23.44
N THR A 111 5.17 -0.72 22.16
CA THR A 111 5.95 -1.31 21.06
C THR A 111 7.37 -0.73 21.00
N MET A 112 7.51 0.58 21.22
CA MET A 112 8.80 1.26 21.32
C MET A 112 9.65 0.72 22.48
N LEU A 113 9.10 0.62 23.69
CA LEU A 113 9.81 0.00 24.82
C LEU A 113 10.28 -1.40 24.47
N ARG A 114 9.46 -2.18 23.78
CA ARG A 114 9.86 -3.52 23.39
C ARG A 114 11.04 -3.53 22.40
N THR A 115 11.16 -2.53 21.54
CA THR A 115 12.36 -2.38 20.69
C THR A 115 13.63 -2.08 21.47
N PHE A 116 13.55 -1.49 22.67
CA PHE A 116 14.73 -1.30 23.54
C PHE A 116 15.39 -2.61 23.95
N ALA A 117 14.64 -3.71 24.07
CA ALA A 117 15.23 -5.03 24.37
C ALA A 117 16.26 -5.48 23.32
N LYS A 118 16.07 -5.06 22.05
CA LYS A 118 16.98 -5.36 20.94
C LYS A 118 18.19 -4.41 20.88
N ASN A 119 18.13 -3.26 21.55
CA ASN A 119 19.20 -2.26 21.49
C ASN A 119 20.22 -2.44 22.62
N HIS A 120 21.41 -2.91 22.28
CA HIS A 120 22.50 -3.13 23.23
C HIS A 120 23.04 -1.85 23.90
N ALA A 121 22.76 -0.65 23.37
CA ALA A 121 23.07 0.61 24.03
C ALA A 121 22.17 0.88 25.24
N ILE A 122 20.99 0.25 25.31
CA ILE A 122 20.09 0.32 26.46
C ILE A 122 20.62 -0.55 27.60
N SER A 123 20.46 -0.08 28.84
CA SER A 123 20.97 -0.75 30.04
C SER A 123 20.47 -2.20 30.13
N ALA A 124 21.36 -3.10 30.57
CA ALA A 124 21.05 -4.52 30.65
C ALA A 124 19.90 -4.80 31.63
N GLU A 125 19.76 -4.01 32.69
CA GLU A 125 18.67 -4.14 33.66
C GLU A 125 17.31 -3.85 33.01
N LEU A 126 17.21 -2.77 32.24
CA LEU A 126 15.95 -2.42 31.55
C LEU A 126 15.62 -3.44 30.47
N ARG A 127 16.62 -3.92 29.71
CA ARG A 127 16.41 -4.96 28.70
C ARG A 127 15.88 -6.26 29.32
N ALA A 128 16.52 -6.73 30.40
CA ALA A 128 16.09 -7.93 31.10
C ALA A 128 14.66 -7.80 31.66
N LEU A 129 14.32 -6.63 32.22
CA LEU A 129 12.96 -6.35 32.70
C LEU A 129 11.93 -6.38 31.57
N ILE A 130 12.24 -5.75 30.42
CA ILE A 130 11.34 -5.78 29.26
C ILE A 130 11.16 -7.21 28.75
N ASP A 131 12.23 -8.00 28.71
CA ASP A 131 12.15 -9.41 28.29
C ASP A 131 11.31 -10.28 29.25
N ASP A 132 11.36 -10.01 30.55
CA ASP A 132 10.64 -10.79 31.56
C ASP A 132 9.14 -10.43 31.60
N GLU A 133 8.82 -9.14 31.54
CA GLU A 133 7.47 -8.62 31.80
C GLU A 133 6.64 -8.37 30.52
N MET A 134 7.28 -8.19 29.36
CA MET A 134 6.57 -7.91 28.11
C MET A 134 6.43 -9.15 27.21
N PRO A 135 5.31 -9.26 26.46
CA PRO A 135 5.14 -10.31 25.47
C PRO A 135 6.32 -10.41 24.49
N GLN A 136 6.80 -11.63 24.28
CA GLN A 136 7.96 -11.91 23.45
C GLN A 136 7.65 -11.88 21.94
N ASP A 137 6.38 -12.01 21.55
CA ASP A 137 5.97 -12.21 20.17
C ASP A 137 5.80 -10.88 19.40
N LEU A 138 6.88 -10.39 18.79
CA LEU A 138 6.86 -9.21 17.90
C LEU A 138 7.52 -9.45 16.55
N GLY A 139 7.48 -10.66 15.99
CA GLY A 139 7.91 -10.84 14.60
C GLY A 139 7.17 -9.87 13.67
N ARG A 140 5.86 -9.77 13.87
CA ARG A 140 4.99 -8.65 13.50
C ARG A 140 3.99 -8.56 14.64
N ALA A 141 3.94 -7.45 15.37
CA ALA A 141 3.06 -7.34 16.53
C ALA A 141 1.60 -7.55 16.07
N THR A 142 1.05 -8.73 16.41
CA THR A 142 -0.23 -9.25 15.94
C THR A 142 -1.35 -8.87 16.91
N SER A 143 -2.56 -9.32 16.62
CA SER A 143 -3.72 -9.20 17.50
C SER A 143 -3.48 -9.75 18.91
N SER A 144 -2.68 -10.81 19.06
CA SER A 144 -2.36 -11.41 20.37
C SER A 144 -1.51 -10.48 21.24
N TYR A 145 -0.50 -9.81 20.64
CA TYR A 145 0.32 -8.83 21.34
C TYR A 145 -0.55 -7.71 21.92
N ILE A 146 -1.45 -7.18 21.09
CA ILE A 146 -2.34 -6.08 21.48
C ILE A 146 -3.30 -6.53 22.56
N GLN A 147 -3.91 -7.71 22.42
CA GLN A 147 -4.74 -8.31 23.46
C GLN A 147 -4.01 -8.40 24.81
N GLN A 148 -2.76 -8.87 24.81
CA GLN A 148 -1.97 -9.01 26.03
C GLN A 148 -1.66 -7.66 26.68
N ILE A 149 -1.15 -6.68 25.94
CA ILE A 149 -0.82 -5.36 26.52
C ILE A 149 -2.06 -4.54 26.90
N THR A 150 -3.25 -4.93 26.41
CA THR A 150 -4.52 -4.29 26.73
C THR A 150 -5.34 -5.05 27.78
N ASP A 151 -4.94 -6.27 28.14
CA ASP A 151 -5.62 -7.08 29.15
C ASP A 151 -5.60 -6.38 30.52
N ARG A 152 -6.72 -6.41 31.27
CA ARG A 152 -6.80 -5.73 32.58
C ARG A 152 -5.78 -6.26 33.59
N SER A 153 -5.38 -7.52 33.48
CA SER A 153 -4.38 -8.16 34.34
C SER A 153 -2.94 -7.76 34.00
N PHE A 154 -2.72 -7.13 32.84
CA PHE A 154 -1.38 -6.69 32.46
C PHE A 154 -0.90 -5.56 33.37
N GLY A 155 0.30 -5.76 33.91
CA GLY A 155 1.04 -4.77 34.69
C GLY A 155 2.52 -4.87 34.36
N LEU A 156 3.21 -3.73 34.39
CA LEU A 156 4.62 -3.60 34.08
C LEU A 156 5.26 -2.73 35.17
N LYS A 157 6.22 -3.31 35.89
CA LYS A 157 6.93 -2.62 36.97
C LYS A 157 8.27 -2.11 36.46
N ILE A 158 8.38 -0.82 36.16
CA ILE A 158 9.63 -0.21 35.67
C ILE A 158 10.28 0.64 36.75
N LEU A 159 11.57 0.42 36.95
CA LEU A 159 12.42 1.26 37.79
C LEU A 159 12.73 2.55 37.04
N SER A 160 12.18 3.67 37.49
CA SER A 160 12.51 5.00 36.95
C SER A 160 13.45 5.73 37.92
N SER A 161 14.56 6.26 37.39
CA SER A 161 15.47 7.11 38.16
C SER A 161 15.10 8.57 37.90
N GLY A 162 14.23 9.12 38.74
CA GLY A 162 13.94 10.56 38.72
C GLY A 162 15.16 11.38 39.14
N GLY A 163 15.32 12.60 38.64
CA GLY A 163 16.45 13.52 38.87
C GLY A 163 16.66 14.03 40.32
N SER A 164 16.15 13.32 41.31
CA SER A 164 16.43 13.47 42.74
C SER A 164 16.73 12.07 43.25
N ALA A 165 17.78 11.89 44.06
CA ALA A 165 18.47 10.64 44.41
C ALA A 165 17.65 9.49 45.08
N SER A 166 16.39 9.30 44.71
CA SER A 166 15.51 8.22 45.10
C SER A 166 14.97 7.51 43.85
N THR A 167 15.34 6.25 43.66
CA THR A 167 14.73 5.37 42.65
C THR A 167 13.26 5.18 42.96
N LYS A 168 12.36 5.61 42.06
CA LYS A 168 10.92 5.38 42.22
C LYS A 168 10.47 4.28 41.27
N ASN A 169 9.82 3.26 41.82
CA ASN A 169 9.14 2.24 41.03
C ASN A 169 7.93 2.90 40.35
N ALA A 170 7.94 2.96 39.02
CA ALA A 170 6.75 3.25 38.24
C ALA A 170 6.01 1.94 38.00
N TYR A 171 4.80 1.83 38.53
CA TYR A 171 3.92 0.70 38.26
C TYR A 171 2.92 1.12 37.20
N LEU A 172 3.03 0.50 36.03
CA LEU A 172 2.04 0.64 34.99
C LEU A 172 1.08 -0.53 35.12
N THR A 173 -0.18 -0.29 35.46
CA THR A 173 -1.21 -1.33 35.49
C THR A 173 -2.39 -0.91 34.62
N ASN A 174 -3.06 -1.86 33.99
CA ASN A 174 -4.21 -1.55 33.15
C ASN A 174 -5.47 -1.10 33.92
N GLU A 175 -5.42 -1.12 35.26
CA GLU A 175 -6.38 -0.46 36.15
C GLU A 175 -6.24 1.07 36.15
N THR A 176 -5.07 1.61 35.84
CA THR A 176 -4.83 3.05 35.76
C THR A 176 -5.44 3.66 34.48
N ALA A 177 -5.78 4.95 34.56
CA ALA A 177 -6.32 5.66 33.41
C ALA A 177 -5.33 5.67 32.23
N ILE A 178 -5.83 5.52 31.00
CA ILE A 178 -4.95 5.36 29.83
C ILE A 178 -3.99 6.54 29.63
N TYR A 179 -4.44 7.77 29.94
CA TYR A 179 -3.59 8.96 29.83
C TYR A 179 -2.44 8.96 30.84
N GLU A 180 -2.62 8.37 32.02
CA GLU A 180 -1.58 8.24 33.04
C GLU A 180 -0.54 7.21 32.60
N ARG A 181 -1.00 6.07 32.07
CA ARG A 181 -0.10 5.06 31.46
C ARG A 181 0.75 5.66 30.36
N VAL A 182 0.13 6.43 29.47
CA VAL A 182 0.82 7.16 28.40
C VAL A 182 1.88 8.09 28.99
N ALA A 183 1.55 8.91 29.99
CA ALA A 183 2.51 9.81 30.63
C ALA A 183 3.66 9.07 31.33
N ILE A 184 3.40 7.92 31.95
CA ILE A 184 4.43 7.07 32.56
C ILE A 184 5.38 6.53 31.50
N LEU A 185 4.85 5.93 30.43
CA LEU A 185 5.65 5.38 29.33
C LEU A 185 6.50 6.45 28.66
N GLU A 186 5.92 7.62 28.45
CA GLU A 186 6.62 8.77 27.91
C GLU A 186 7.84 9.16 28.75
N ASN A 187 7.69 9.24 30.08
CA ASN A 187 8.80 9.54 30.98
C ASN A 187 9.88 8.46 30.96
N ILE A 188 9.49 7.19 30.86
CA ILE A 188 10.44 6.07 30.78
C ILE A 188 11.21 6.14 29.47
N ILE A 189 10.54 6.34 28.34
CA ILE A 189 11.20 6.50 27.04
C ILE A 189 12.15 7.70 27.09
N ASP A 190 11.71 8.86 27.58
CA ASP A 190 12.56 10.06 27.70
C ASP A 190 13.81 9.83 28.56
N GLN A 191 13.75 8.95 29.58
CA GLN A 191 14.90 8.65 30.46
C GLN A 191 15.92 7.68 29.86
N HIS A 192 15.48 6.80 28.97
CA HIS A 192 16.28 5.67 28.50
C HIS A 192 16.60 5.70 27.01
N ILE A 193 15.91 6.52 26.22
CA ILE A 193 16.14 6.64 24.78
C ILE A 193 17.55 7.16 24.50
N ASP A 194 18.23 6.52 23.56
CA ASP A 194 19.55 6.87 23.07
C ASP A 194 19.48 7.59 21.71
N GLU A 195 20.62 7.74 21.04
CA GLU A 195 20.72 8.38 19.72
C GLU A 195 20.33 7.45 18.55
N SER A 196 20.02 6.18 18.85
CA SER A 196 19.57 5.21 17.85
C SER A 196 18.23 5.63 17.22
N THR A 197 17.97 5.08 16.05
CA THR A 197 16.75 5.33 15.27
C THR A 197 15.74 4.22 15.48
N TYR A 198 14.48 4.60 15.71
CA TYR A 198 13.38 3.71 16.02
C TYR A 198 12.18 3.95 15.10
N TYR A 199 11.83 2.94 14.31
CA TYR A 199 10.67 2.96 13.42
C TYR A 199 9.55 2.08 13.96
N ILE A 200 8.34 2.63 14.10
CA ILE A 200 7.14 1.86 14.41
C ILE A 200 6.17 1.95 13.23
N LEU A 201 6.03 0.85 12.50
CA LEU A 201 5.33 0.80 11.23
C LEU A 201 3.91 0.26 11.41
N TYR A 202 2.89 0.98 10.95
CA TYR A 202 1.50 0.54 10.90
C TYR A 202 1.16 0.12 9.46
N ASP A 203 1.03 -1.18 9.20
CA ASP A 203 0.72 -1.74 7.88
C ASP A 203 -0.49 -2.69 7.93
N ASP A 204 -1.02 -3.07 6.77
CA ASP A 204 -2.21 -3.93 6.61
C ASP A 204 -3.47 -3.36 7.32
N LEU A 205 -3.58 -2.03 7.45
CA LEU A 205 -4.72 -1.34 8.10
C LEU A 205 -6.06 -1.57 7.38
N ASP A 206 -6.03 -2.09 6.16
CA ASP A 206 -7.18 -2.39 5.33
C ASP A 206 -7.70 -3.83 5.42
N ASP A 207 -7.07 -4.71 6.20
CA ASP A 207 -7.43 -6.14 6.28
C ASP A 207 -8.89 -6.35 6.76
N ASP A 208 -9.29 -5.66 7.83
CA ASP A 208 -10.67 -5.67 8.36
C ASP A 208 -11.56 -4.57 7.75
N TYR A 209 -11.15 -3.98 6.62
CA TYR A 209 -11.95 -2.94 5.96
C TYR A 209 -13.14 -3.56 5.24
N ASP A 210 -14.28 -3.56 5.92
CA ASP A 210 -15.53 -4.14 5.45
C ASP A 210 -16.60 -3.09 5.11
N ARG A 211 -17.80 -3.59 4.81
CA ARG A 211 -18.98 -2.78 4.46
C ARG A 211 -19.39 -1.85 5.60
N GLU A 212 -19.38 -2.31 6.84
CA GLU A 212 -19.78 -1.51 8.01
C GLU A 212 -18.78 -0.40 8.31
N SER A 213 -17.52 -0.63 7.98
CA SER A 213 -16.41 0.31 8.14
C SER A 213 -16.41 1.43 7.09
N ALA A 214 -17.09 1.25 5.95
CA ALA A 214 -17.05 2.12 4.79
C ALA A 214 -17.85 3.44 4.88
N HIS A 215 -17.99 4.02 6.08
CA HIS A 215 -18.64 5.30 6.31
C HIS A 215 -17.83 6.20 7.28
N PRO A 216 -17.75 7.54 7.08
CA PRO A 216 -16.95 8.45 7.92
C PRO A 216 -17.29 8.46 9.43
N GLU A 217 -18.50 8.03 9.79
CA GLU A 217 -18.98 7.96 11.18
C GLU A 217 -18.73 6.60 11.86
N SER A 218 -18.17 5.64 11.12
CA SER A 218 -17.88 4.30 11.64
C SER A 218 -16.86 4.35 12.78
N THR A 219 -16.93 3.37 13.68
CA THR A 219 -15.94 3.23 14.76
C THR A 219 -14.53 3.05 14.19
N TYR A 220 -14.40 2.30 13.09
CA TYR A 220 -13.17 2.14 12.32
C TYR A 220 -12.59 3.50 11.87
N ALA A 221 -13.39 4.37 11.25
CA ALA A 221 -12.95 5.70 10.81
C ALA A 221 -12.51 6.58 12.00
N LYS A 222 -13.19 6.49 13.14
CA LYS A 222 -12.82 7.21 14.37
C LYS A 222 -11.52 6.68 14.99
N LEU A 223 -11.32 5.35 14.99
CA LEU A 223 -10.08 4.71 15.44
C LEU A 223 -8.90 5.13 14.57
N LEU A 224 -9.04 5.09 13.24
CA LEU A 224 -8.04 5.62 12.31
C LEU A 224 -7.76 7.11 12.55
N GLY A 225 -8.80 7.91 12.77
CA GLY A 225 -8.63 9.32 13.14
C GLY A 225 -7.80 9.53 14.41
N GLY A 226 -7.98 8.66 15.41
CA GLY A 226 -7.16 8.62 16.62
C GLY A 226 -5.71 8.24 16.34
N LEU A 227 -5.45 7.27 15.45
CA LEU A 227 -4.11 6.82 15.07
C LEU A 227 -3.32 7.96 14.41
N PHE A 228 -3.96 8.67 13.47
CA PHE A 228 -3.35 9.80 12.79
C PHE A 228 -2.98 10.90 13.78
N LYS A 229 -3.89 11.22 14.72
CA LYS A 229 -3.61 12.22 15.75
C LYS A 229 -2.48 11.78 16.68
N ALA A 230 -2.47 10.52 17.11
CA ALA A 230 -1.42 9.97 17.97
C ALA A 230 -0.05 10.01 17.29
N THR A 231 0.01 9.63 16.01
CA THR A 231 1.24 9.65 15.20
C THR A 231 1.85 11.06 15.14
N VAL A 232 1.02 12.08 14.87
CA VAL A 232 1.46 13.48 14.85
C VAL A 232 1.92 13.94 16.24
N ASP A 233 1.14 13.62 17.29
CA ASP A 233 1.48 14.00 18.66
C ASP A 233 2.82 13.39 19.11
N ILE A 234 3.08 12.11 18.78
CA ILE A 234 4.34 11.41 19.10
C ILE A 234 5.50 12.03 18.34
N LYS A 235 5.36 12.20 17.02
CA LYS A 235 6.37 12.85 16.19
C LYS A 235 6.74 14.23 16.75
N ALA A 236 5.75 15.04 17.12
CA ALA A 236 5.97 16.37 17.67
C ALA A 236 6.66 16.34 19.05
N ARG A 237 6.30 15.38 19.91
CA ARG A 237 6.90 15.22 21.25
C ARG A 237 8.38 14.92 21.20
N PHE A 238 8.77 13.96 20.35
CA PHE A 238 10.14 13.46 20.25
C PHE A 238 10.98 14.22 19.22
N ALA A 239 10.40 15.17 18.49
CA ALA A 239 11.11 16.05 17.57
C ALA A 239 12.33 16.68 18.25
N ARG A 240 13.52 16.48 17.65
CA ARG A 240 14.83 16.96 18.14
C ARG A 240 15.29 16.39 19.49
N ARG A 241 14.55 15.46 20.07
CA ARG A 241 14.92 14.76 21.31
C ARG A 241 15.41 13.35 21.03
N ALA A 242 14.77 12.67 20.08
CA ALA A 242 15.13 11.32 19.68
C ALA A 242 14.71 11.03 18.24
N ASN A 243 15.33 10.03 17.65
CA ASN A 243 15.02 9.54 16.31
C ASN A 243 13.89 8.50 16.39
N PHE A 244 12.69 8.92 16.81
CA PHE A 244 11.52 8.05 16.97
C PHE A 244 10.43 8.38 15.94
N TYR A 245 10.21 7.47 15.01
CA TYR A 245 9.41 7.68 13.81
C TYR A 245 8.27 6.64 13.70
N PRO A 246 7.06 6.96 14.21
CA PRO A 246 5.87 6.19 13.86
C PRO A 246 5.47 6.49 12.40
N ILE A 247 5.26 5.46 11.59
CA ILE A 247 4.91 5.59 10.16
C ILE A 247 3.64 4.79 9.87
N VAL A 248 2.66 5.43 9.23
CA VAL A 248 1.36 4.83 8.92
C VAL A 248 1.18 4.65 7.43
N PHE A 249 0.97 3.42 7.00
CA PHE A 249 0.67 3.06 5.61
C PHE A 249 -0.85 2.87 5.46
N LEU A 250 -1.49 3.62 4.55
CA LEU A 250 -2.94 3.54 4.37
C LEU A 250 -3.34 3.62 2.90
N ARG A 251 -4.42 2.92 2.55
CA ARG A 251 -5.06 3.09 1.25
C ARG A 251 -5.68 4.48 1.09
N ASP A 252 -5.66 4.99 -0.13
CA ASP A 252 -6.20 6.31 -0.45
C ASP A 252 -7.73 6.37 -0.34
N ASP A 253 -8.43 5.30 -0.70
CA ASP A 253 -9.89 5.17 -0.59
C ASP A 253 -10.38 5.07 0.86
N ILE A 254 -9.55 4.53 1.76
CA ILE A 254 -9.79 4.53 3.21
C ILE A 254 -9.43 5.89 3.81
N TYR A 255 -8.31 6.49 3.40
CA TYR A 255 -7.95 7.86 3.79
C TYR A 255 -9.05 8.86 3.41
N ASP A 256 -9.73 8.65 2.28
CA ASP A 256 -10.87 9.47 1.84
C ASP A 256 -12.03 9.49 2.86
N LEU A 257 -12.17 8.47 3.72
CA LEU A 257 -13.17 8.43 4.80
C LEU A 257 -12.88 9.39 5.95
N LEU A 258 -11.61 9.77 6.17
CA LEU A 258 -11.23 10.67 7.27
C LEU A 258 -11.84 12.07 7.06
N ARG A 259 -12.37 12.67 8.13
CA ARG A 259 -13.01 14.01 8.08
C ARG A 259 -12.04 15.09 7.57
N SER A 260 -12.56 16.00 6.75
CA SER A 260 -11.81 17.07 6.06
C SER A 260 -11.01 17.98 6.99
N ASN A 261 -11.56 18.33 8.17
CA ASN A 261 -10.93 19.25 9.12
C ASN A 261 -9.56 18.75 9.64
N ASN A 262 -9.31 17.44 9.60
CA ASN A 262 -8.04 16.87 9.98
C ASN A 262 -7.07 16.80 8.80
N LYS A 263 -7.56 16.58 7.57
CA LYS A 263 -6.72 16.34 6.37
C LYS A 263 -5.79 17.50 6.06
N ALA A 264 -6.28 18.74 6.10
CA ALA A 264 -5.46 19.91 5.75
C ALA A 264 -4.22 20.07 6.64
N LYS A 265 -4.33 19.71 7.93
CA LYS A 265 -3.22 19.78 8.89
C LYS A 265 -2.18 18.67 8.70
N LEU A 266 -2.57 17.58 8.05
CA LEU A 266 -1.73 16.39 7.83
C LEU A 266 -0.99 16.43 6.49
N MET A 267 -1.32 17.39 5.61
CA MET A 267 -0.77 17.42 4.24
C MET A 267 0.75 17.47 4.20
N SER A 268 1.39 18.18 5.15
CA SER A 268 2.85 18.26 5.28
C SER A 268 3.51 16.94 5.69
N ASP A 269 2.74 16.04 6.28
CA ASP A 269 3.24 14.78 6.85
C ASP A 269 2.94 13.57 5.94
N ILE A 270 2.28 13.81 4.80
CA ILE A 270 1.82 12.79 3.86
C ILE A 270 2.74 12.69 2.65
N ILE A 271 3.23 11.47 2.41
CA ILE A 271 3.74 11.03 1.12
C ILE A 271 2.59 10.40 0.35
N ASP A 272 2.22 11.06 -0.74
CA ASP A 272 1.25 10.55 -1.72
C ASP A 272 1.97 9.62 -2.71
N LEU A 273 1.79 8.31 -2.52
CA LEU A 273 2.48 7.24 -3.25
C LEU A 273 1.83 6.97 -4.61
N ARG A 274 1.77 8.02 -5.44
CA ARG A 274 1.37 7.95 -6.86
C ARG A 274 2.58 7.99 -7.76
N TRP A 275 2.75 6.98 -8.60
CA TRP A 275 3.95 6.87 -9.40
C TRP A 275 3.83 7.67 -10.70
N GLN A 276 4.92 8.32 -11.07
CA GLN A 276 5.08 8.92 -12.40
C GLN A 276 5.65 7.87 -13.35
N ASN A 277 5.25 7.90 -14.62
CA ASN A 277 5.70 6.92 -15.62
C ASN A 277 7.24 6.85 -15.73
N SER A 278 7.94 7.99 -15.66
CA SER A 278 9.40 8.01 -15.64
C SER A 278 9.99 7.22 -14.47
N VAL A 279 9.48 7.44 -13.26
CA VAL A 279 9.95 6.76 -12.05
C VAL A 279 9.57 5.26 -12.08
N LEU A 280 8.41 4.90 -12.65
CA LEU A 280 8.06 3.49 -12.89
C LEU A 280 9.02 2.83 -13.86
N SER A 281 9.36 3.53 -14.95
CA SER A 281 10.32 3.06 -15.95
C SER A 281 11.69 2.80 -15.33
N ASP A 282 12.17 3.71 -14.47
CA ASP A 282 13.42 3.55 -13.73
C ASP A 282 13.37 2.35 -12.77
N MET A 283 12.29 2.22 -12.00
CA MET A 283 12.07 1.09 -11.09
C MET A 283 12.06 -0.24 -11.84
N VAL A 284 11.33 -0.33 -12.95
CA VAL A 284 11.25 -1.56 -13.75
C VAL A 284 12.61 -1.89 -14.35
N SER A 285 13.32 -0.89 -14.89
CA SER A 285 14.68 -1.06 -15.40
C SER A 285 15.61 -1.63 -14.33
N HIS A 286 15.60 -1.02 -13.13
CA HIS A 286 16.38 -1.48 -11.98
C HIS A 286 16.11 -2.96 -11.67
N ARG A 287 14.83 -3.35 -11.58
CA ARG A 287 14.46 -4.74 -11.29
C ARG A 287 14.95 -5.71 -12.36
N ILE A 288 14.80 -5.36 -13.64
CA ILE A 288 15.22 -6.23 -14.74
C ILE A 288 16.75 -6.41 -14.73
N PHE A 289 17.53 -5.35 -14.51
CA PHE A 289 18.98 -5.46 -14.38
C PHE A 289 19.39 -6.34 -13.18
N LYS A 290 18.72 -6.17 -12.03
CA LYS A 290 18.91 -7.06 -10.85
C LYS A 290 18.53 -8.51 -11.13
N ALA A 291 17.50 -8.75 -11.94
CA ALA A 291 17.07 -10.10 -12.33
C ALA A 291 18.08 -10.75 -13.29
N ALA A 292 18.65 -9.96 -14.20
CA ALA A 292 19.72 -10.36 -15.10
C ALA A 292 21.10 -10.48 -14.43
N ALA A 293 21.23 -10.09 -13.15
CA ALA A 293 22.49 -10.01 -12.43
C ALA A 293 23.56 -9.17 -13.17
N CYS A 294 23.14 -8.07 -13.78
CA CYS A 294 24.03 -7.14 -14.47
C CYS A 294 23.78 -5.70 -14.04
N SER A 295 24.77 -4.84 -14.27
CA SER A 295 24.64 -3.40 -14.02
C SER A 295 24.01 -2.69 -15.22
N PRO A 296 23.29 -1.57 -14.99
CA PRO A 296 22.94 -0.65 -16.06
C PRO A 296 24.20 -0.25 -16.83
N PRO A 297 24.13 -0.10 -18.16
CA PRO A 297 25.30 0.25 -18.96
C PRO A 297 25.79 1.66 -18.67
N ASP A 298 27.11 1.79 -18.54
CA ASP A 298 27.78 3.06 -18.22
C ASP A 298 27.43 4.17 -19.22
N GLY A 299 27.28 5.39 -18.71
CA GLY A 299 27.04 6.59 -19.52
C GLY A 299 25.62 6.75 -20.06
N VAL A 300 24.69 5.82 -19.78
CA VAL A 300 23.27 6.02 -20.12
C VAL A 300 22.53 6.63 -18.94
N THR A 301 22.20 7.91 -19.04
CA THR A 301 21.42 8.64 -18.01
C THR A 301 19.96 8.85 -18.43
N ASP A 302 19.62 8.63 -19.70
CA ASP A 302 18.25 8.76 -20.19
C ASP A 302 17.41 7.55 -19.79
N SER A 303 16.32 7.80 -19.06
CA SER A 303 15.40 6.78 -18.54
C SER A 303 14.78 5.94 -19.65
N SER A 304 14.43 6.55 -20.79
CA SER A 304 13.83 5.82 -21.92
C SER A 304 14.83 4.86 -22.56
N ALA A 305 16.08 5.29 -22.75
CA ALA A 305 17.15 4.46 -23.28
C ALA A 305 17.52 3.32 -22.32
N LEU A 306 17.58 3.57 -21.01
CA LEU A 306 17.79 2.53 -20.00
C LEU A 306 16.67 1.48 -20.06
N MET A 307 15.42 1.93 -20.17
CA MET A 307 14.27 1.04 -20.23
C MET A 307 14.23 0.20 -21.51
N GLU A 308 14.58 0.77 -22.66
CA GLU A 308 14.72 0.00 -23.89
C GLU A 308 15.81 -1.08 -23.76
N LYS A 309 16.95 -0.78 -23.12
CA LYS A 309 17.99 -1.78 -22.87
C LYS A 309 17.55 -2.87 -21.89
N ALA A 310 16.87 -2.49 -20.81
CA ALA A 310 16.34 -3.43 -19.83
C ALA A 310 15.31 -4.38 -20.47
N LEU A 311 14.31 -3.85 -21.18
CA LEU A 311 13.34 -4.67 -21.90
C LEU A 311 13.99 -5.56 -22.97
N GLY A 312 15.10 -5.12 -23.59
CA GLY A 312 15.87 -5.91 -24.54
C GLY A 312 16.53 -7.16 -23.95
N LEU A 313 16.59 -7.31 -22.61
CA LEU A 313 17.01 -8.54 -21.93
C LEU A 313 15.90 -9.59 -21.84
N LEU A 314 14.64 -9.19 -22.10
CA LEU A 314 13.45 -10.02 -21.96
C LEU A 314 12.69 -10.22 -23.28
N PHE A 315 12.63 -9.20 -24.14
CA PHE A 315 11.80 -9.19 -25.36
C PHE A 315 12.65 -9.21 -26.63
N ASP A 316 12.17 -9.91 -27.65
CA ASP A 316 12.78 -9.91 -29.00
C ASP A 316 12.66 -8.54 -29.71
N SER A 317 11.66 -7.74 -29.32
CA SER A 317 11.40 -6.40 -29.82
C SER A 317 10.86 -5.51 -28.71
N THR A 318 11.52 -4.38 -28.50
CA THR A 318 11.12 -3.34 -27.54
C THR A 318 10.19 -2.30 -28.13
N ARG A 319 9.67 -2.55 -29.35
CA ARG A 319 8.72 -1.67 -30.05
C ARG A 319 7.50 -2.43 -30.55
N VAL A 320 6.36 -1.73 -30.58
CA VAL A 320 5.06 -2.25 -31.01
C VAL A 320 4.60 -1.52 -32.27
N SER A 321 4.26 -2.28 -33.32
CA SER A 321 3.69 -1.75 -34.57
C SER A 321 2.24 -1.32 -34.35
N LEU A 322 1.87 -0.16 -34.93
CA LEU A 322 0.52 0.39 -34.84
C LEU A 322 -0.24 0.17 -36.14
N ASN A 323 -1.27 -0.69 -36.08
CA ASN A 323 -2.25 -0.92 -37.15
C ASN A 323 -1.60 -1.18 -38.53
N GLY A 324 -0.55 -2.00 -38.58
CA GLY A 324 0.15 -2.34 -39.83
C GLY A 324 0.86 -1.18 -40.53
N LYS A 325 0.95 0.00 -39.91
CA LYS A 325 1.65 1.18 -40.45
C LYS A 325 3.12 1.18 -40.02
N ARG A 326 3.97 1.94 -40.74
CA ARG A 326 5.39 2.18 -40.39
C ARG A 326 5.63 2.83 -39.01
N ARG A 327 4.57 3.27 -38.30
CA ARG A 327 4.70 3.93 -37.00
C ARG A 327 4.78 2.88 -35.89
N THR A 328 5.86 2.94 -35.11
CA THR A 328 6.07 2.10 -33.94
C THR A 328 6.02 2.94 -32.67
N ARG A 329 5.66 2.32 -31.54
CA ARG A 329 5.77 2.92 -30.20
C ARG A 329 6.68 2.09 -29.29
N PRO A 330 7.33 2.70 -28.29
CA PRO A 330 8.04 1.94 -27.26
C PRO A 330 7.09 0.96 -26.56
N LEU A 331 7.59 -0.25 -26.27
CA LEU A 331 6.83 -1.30 -25.60
C LEU A 331 6.38 -0.86 -24.20
N MET A 332 7.25 -0.18 -23.44
CA MET A 332 6.89 0.31 -22.11
C MET A 332 5.66 1.23 -22.13
N SER A 333 5.55 2.13 -23.12
CA SER A 333 4.38 3.00 -23.27
C SER A 333 3.08 2.21 -23.53
N GLU A 334 3.18 1.04 -24.17
CA GLU A 334 2.03 0.16 -24.38
C GLU A 334 1.62 -0.58 -23.10
N ILE A 335 2.60 -1.00 -22.29
CA ILE A 335 2.37 -1.60 -20.96
C ILE A 335 1.72 -0.58 -20.03
N GLU A 336 2.27 0.64 -19.96
CA GLU A 336 1.75 1.73 -19.13
C GLU A 336 0.28 2.04 -19.44
N ARG A 337 -0.08 2.12 -20.73
CA ARG A 337 -1.46 2.37 -21.19
C ARG A 337 -2.46 1.30 -20.79
N ARG A 338 -1.99 0.11 -20.39
CA ARG A 338 -2.82 -1.02 -19.93
C ARG A 338 -2.79 -1.17 -18.41
N SER A 339 -1.85 -0.52 -17.74
CA SER A 339 -1.72 -0.47 -16.29
C SER A 339 -2.46 0.72 -15.67
N TYR A 340 -2.67 0.69 -14.36
CA TYR A 340 -3.13 1.83 -13.56
C TYR A 340 -1.98 2.69 -13.02
N GLY A 341 -0.79 2.61 -13.62
CA GLY A 341 0.36 3.41 -13.21
C GLY A 341 0.87 3.07 -11.80
N ARG A 342 0.84 1.78 -11.43
CA ARG A 342 1.38 1.27 -10.16
C ARG A 342 2.39 0.14 -10.39
N PRO A 343 3.41 -0.03 -9.51
CA PRO A 343 4.44 -1.06 -9.64
C PRO A 343 3.89 -2.46 -9.88
N ARG A 344 2.89 -2.87 -9.09
CA ARG A 344 2.32 -4.23 -9.14
C ARG A 344 1.78 -4.59 -10.53
N ASP A 345 1.18 -3.64 -11.23
CA ASP A 345 0.60 -3.87 -12.55
C ASP A 345 1.68 -4.22 -13.59
N ILE A 346 2.78 -3.46 -13.59
CA ILE A 346 3.87 -3.67 -14.55
C ILE A 346 4.63 -4.96 -14.21
N ILE A 347 4.86 -5.22 -12.91
CA ILE A 347 5.48 -6.47 -12.44
C ILE A 347 4.62 -7.67 -12.86
N ALA A 348 3.30 -7.63 -12.66
CA ALA A 348 2.39 -8.69 -13.07
C ALA A 348 2.40 -8.90 -14.59
N TYR A 349 2.40 -7.81 -15.38
CA TYR A 349 2.51 -7.91 -16.84
C TYR A 349 3.78 -8.65 -17.26
N LEU A 350 4.93 -8.25 -16.72
CA LEU A 350 6.23 -8.85 -17.05
C LEU A 350 6.34 -10.30 -16.57
N GLN A 351 5.83 -10.60 -15.38
CA GLN A 351 5.78 -11.96 -14.82
C GLN A 351 4.94 -12.88 -15.71
N LEU A 352 3.74 -12.46 -16.11
CA LEU A 352 2.86 -13.22 -17.01
C LEU A 352 3.51 -13.42 -18.38
N ALA A 353 4.16 -12.39 -18.91
CA ALA A 353 4.88 -12.44 -20.18
C ALA A 353 6.01 -13.48 -20.14
N ALA A 354 6.85 -13.41 -19.11
CA ALA A 354 7.98 -14.31 -18.92
C ALA A 354 7.52 -15.76 -18.69
N SER A 355 6.50 -15.96 -17.86
CA SER A 355 5.94 -17.28 -17.58
C SER A 355 5.39 -17.95 -18.84
N ASN A 356 4.66 -17.20 -19.67
CA ASN A 356 4.11 -17.71 -20.94
C ASN A 356 5.21 -18.03 -21.96
N ALA A 357 6.25 -17.18 -22.07
CA ALA A 357 7.40 -17.45 -22.92
C ALA A 357 8.14 -18.74 -22.52
N LEU A 358 8.38 -18.94 -21.22
CA LEU A 358 9.02 -20.15 -20.69
C LEU A 358 8.18 -21.42 -20.93
N GLN A 359 6.86 -21.35 -20.77
CA GLN A 359 5.97 -22.48 -21.05
C GLN A 359 6.02 -22.93 -22.52
N LYS A 360 6.33 -22.00 -23.44
CA LYS A 360 6.52 -22.29 -24.87
C LYS A 360 7.96 -22.69 -25.23
N GLY A 361 8.88 -22.71 -24.27
CA GLY A 361 10.30 -22.98 -24.51
C GLY A 361 11.03 -21.82 -25.20
N GLU A 362 10.53 -20.59 -25.12
CA GLU A 362 11.19 -19.41 -25.68
C GLU A 362 12.32 -18.92 -24.75
N THR A 363 13.42 -18.45 -25.32
CA THR A 363 14.52 -17.80 -24.57
C THR A 363 14.32 -16.29 -24.39
N MET A 364 13.41 -15.71 -25.18
CA MET A 364 13.01 -14.30 -25.17
C MET A 364 11.51 -14.23 -25.46
N ILE A 365 10.81 -13.27 -24.87
CA ILE A 365 9.38 -13.07 -25.09
C ILE A 365 9.17 -12.60 -26.53
N SER A 366 8.54 -13.46 -27.33
CA SER A 366 8.32 -13.18 -28.75
C SER A 366 7.16 -12.22 -29.00
N VAL A 367 7.13 -11.60 -30.18
CA VAL A 367 5.96 -10.85 -30.67
C VAL A 367 4.69 -11.70 -30.67
N GLU A 368 4.79 -13.00 -30.93
CA GLU A 368 3.64 -13.92 -30.92
C GLU A 368 3.14 -14.19 -29.50
N THR A 369 4.03 -14.45 -28.55
CA THR A 369 3.67 -14.59 -27.12
C THR A 369 2.99 -13.34 -26.59
N ARG A 370 3.47 -12.17 -26.99
CA ARG A 370 2.85 -10.89 -26.61
C ARG A 370 1.44 -10.70 -27.16
N LYS A 371 1.09 -11.24 -28.34
CA LYS A 371 -0.29 -11.12 -28.88
C LYS A 371 -1.33 -11.79 -27.97
N ASN A 372 -0.97 -12.89 -27.33
CA ASN A 372 -1.87 -13.61 -26.42
C ASN A 372 -1.85 -13.06 -24.99
N LEU A 373 -0.82 -12.28 -24.64
CA LEU A 373 -0.63 -11.72 -23.31
C LEU A 373 -1.70 -10.68 -22.94
N ASP A 374 -2.23 -9.96 -23.93
CA ASP A 374 -3.26 -8.94 -23.71
C ASP A 374 -4.49 -9.51 -22.99
N ARG A 375 -4.93 -10.72 -23.36
CA ARG A 375 -6.06 -11.40 -22.69
C ARG A 375 -5.69 -11.83 -21.28
N LEU A 376 -4.55 -12.51 -21.11
CA LEU A 376 -4.10 -13.02 -19.80
C LEU A 376 -3.94 -11.89 -18.77
N TYR A 377 -3.32 -10.78 -19.18
CA TYR A 377 -3.14 -9.63 -18.31
C TYR A 377 -4.48 -8.94 -17.99
N SER A 378 -5.40 -8.87 -18.96
CA SER A 378 -6.72 -8.29 -18.75
C SER A 378 -7.54 -9.09 -17.74
N GLU A 379 -7.50 -10.42 -17.83
CA GLU A 379 -8.12 -11.34 -16.86
C GLU A 379 -7.55 -11.13 -15.45
N TYR A 380 -6.22 -11.08 -15.31
CA TYR A 380 -5.55 -10.76 -14.04
C TYR A 380 -6.03 -9.42 -13.47
N LEU A 381 -6.08 -8.37 -14.28
CA LEU A 381 -6.46 -7.04 -13.84
C LEU A 381 -7.92 -6.97 -13.40
N ILE A 382 -8.81 -7.69 -14.08
CA ILE A 382 -10.22 -7.82 -13.69
C ILE A 382 -10.33 -8.51 -12.33
N THR A 383 -9.60 -9.61 -12.10
CA THR A 383 -9.60 -10.30 -10.79
C THR A 383 -9.12 -9.38 -9.66
N ASP A 384 -8.02 -8.64 -9.85
CA ASP A 384 -7.52 -7.70 -8.84
C ASP A 384 -8.52 -6.55 -8.56
N LEU A 385 -9.25 -6.09 -9.59
CA LEU A 385 -10.29 -5.07 -9.43
C LEU A 385 -11.55 -5.59 -8.73
N ILE A 386 -11.98 -6.82 -9.04
CA ILE A 386 -13.11 -7.46 -8.37
C ILE A 386 -12.79 -7.54 -6.88
N ASP A 387 -11.60 -8.03 -6.52
CA ASP A 387 -11.15 -8.10 -5.13
C ASP A 387 -11.11 -6.71 -4.45
N GLU A 388 -10.67 -5.66 -5.16
CA GLU A 388 -10.66 -4.29 -4.63
C GLU A 388 -12.07 -3.69 -4.44
N LEU A 389 -13.01 -4.00 -5.34
CA LEU A 389 -14.33 -3.37 -5.41
C LEU A 389 -15.43 -4.15 -4.70
N HIS A 390 -15.31 -5.46 -4.54
CA HIS A 390 -16.35 -6.35 -4.03
C HIS A 390 -16.86 -5.93 -2.64
N THR A 391 -16.00 -5.35 -1.79
CA THR A 391 -16.43 -4.82 -0.49
C THR A 391 -17.46 -3.70 -0.64
N ARG A 392 -17.32 -2.82 -1.63
CA ARG A 392 -18.25 -1.69 -1.86
C ARG A 392 -19.36 -2.01 -2.86
N ILE A 393 -19.09 -2.88 -3.84
CA ILE A 393 -20.05 -3.34 -4.84
C ILE A 393 -20.01 -4.87 -4.84
N PRO A 394 -20.82 -5.53 -3.99
CA PRO A 394 -20.87 -6.99 -3.94
C PRO A 394 -21.13 -7.64 -5.31
N ASP A 395 -22.00 -7.03 -6.12
CA ASP A 395 -22.41 -7.52 -7.44
C ASP A 395 -21.53 -6.92 -8.57
N ILE A 396 -20.22 -6.76 -8.33
CA ILE A 396 -19.31 -6.09 -9.26
C ILE A 396 -19.16 -6.83 -10.60
N GLU A 397 -19.26 -8.16 -10.58
CA GLU A 397 -19.18 -8.99 -11.80
C GLU A 397 -20.38 -8.73 -12.72
N GLU A 398 -21.59 -8.65 -12.15
CA GLU A 398 -22.82 -8.29 -12.85
C GLU A 398 -22.75 -6.85 -13.39
N VAL A 399 -22.19 -5.92 -12.60
CA VAL A 399 -21.94 -4.55 -13.05
C VAL A 399 -20.99 -4.52 -14.24
N PHE A 400 -19.91 -5.32 -14.24
CA PHE A 400 -19.01 -5.45 -15.39
C PHE A 400 -19.69 -6.06 -16.61
N ALA A 401 -20.59 -7.02 -16.43
CA ALA A 401 -21.40 -7.56 -17.52
C ALA A 401 -22.28 -6.47 -18.17
N ILE A 402 -22.90 -5.59 -17.37
CA ILE A 402 -23.69 -4.46 -17.88
C ILE A 402 -22.80 -3.45 -18.61
N VAL A 403 -21.66 -3.08 -18.03
CA VAL A 403 -20.70 -2.13 -18.64
C VAL A 403 -20.19 -2.63 -20.00
N SER A 404 -19.97 -3.95 -20.12
CA SER A 404 -19.45 -4.57 -21.34
C SER A 404 -20.51 -4.93 -22.39
N SER A 405 -21.80 -4.90 -22.03
CA SER A 405 -22.93 -5.38 -22.86
C SER A 405 -22.97 -4.80 -24.29
N SER A 406 -22.50 -3.58 -24.50
CA SER A 406 -22.50 -2.93 -25.82
C SER A 406 -21.37 -3.42 -26.74
N GLY A 407 -20.38 -4.14 -26.21
CA GLY A 407 -19.15 -4.53 -26.91
C GLY A 407 -18.21 -3.36 -27.27
N LYS A 408 -18.55 -2.12 -26.88
CA LYS A 408 -17.78 -0.92 -27.20
C LYS A 408 -16.95 -0.48 -26.00
N ALA A 409 -15.71 -0.07 -26.25
CA ALA A 409 -14.83 0.51 -25.24
C ALA A 409 -15.31 1.88 -24.71
N SER A 410 -16.33 2.47 -25.32
CA SER A 410 -16.88 3.77 -24.95
C SER A 410 -18.40 3.76 -24.88
N LEU A 411 -18.95 4.46 -23.90
CA LEU A 411 -20.37 4.51 -23.59
C LEU A 411 -20.78 5.90 -23.10
N ARG A 412 -22.04 6.29 -23.30
CA ARG A 412 -22.56 7.53 -22.73
C ARG A 412 -22.92 7.29 -21.28
N TYR A 413 -22.67 8.28 -20.42
CA TYR A 413 -23.05 8.19 -19.00
C TYR A 413 -24.55 7.85 -18.84
N GLN A 414 -25.43 8.55 -19.56
CA GLN A 414 -26.88 8.34 -19.46
C GLN A 414 -27.30 6.92 -19.84
N ASP A 415 -26.72 6.35 -20.90
CA ASP A 415 -27.04 4.99 -21.35
C ASP A 415 -26.64 3.96 -20.27
N LEU A 416 -25.48 4.15 -19.65
CA LEU A 416 -25.03 3.32 -18.52
C LEU A 416 -25.92 3.50 -17.29
N GLU A 417 -26.30 4.74 -16.97
CA GLU A 417 -27.17 5.05 -15.84
C GLU A 417 -28.53 4.36 -15.98
N VAL A 418 -29.12 4.37 -17.18
CA VAL A 418 -30.35 3.65 -17.50
C VAL A 418 -30.15 2.15 -17.42
N ALA A 419 -29.10 1.59 -18.04
CA ALA A 419 -28.84 0.16 -17.99
C ALA A 419 -28.64 -0.37 -16.57
N LEU A 420 -27.93 0.37 -15.71
CA LEU A 420 -27.80 0.02 -14.29
C LEU A 420 -29.13 0.15 -13.55
N LYS A 421 -29.92 1.18 -13.85
CA LYS A 421 -31.25 1.39 -13.25
C LYS A 421 -32.19 0.23 -13.55
N ASP A 422 -32.20 -0.24 -14.79
CA ASP A 422 -33.08 -1.30 -15.27
C ASP A 422 -32.73 -2.69 -14.71
N ASN A 423 -31.56 -2.83 -14.07
CA ASN A 423 -31.10 -4.06 -13.42
C ASN A 423 -30.95 -3.93 -11.88
N LEU A 424 -31.42 -2.82 -11.27
CA LEU A 424 -31.26 -2.59 -9.83
C LEU A 424 -31.93 -3.67 -8.96
N ASP A 425 -33.01 -4.26 -9.44
CA ASP A 425 -33.79 -5.30 -8.78
C ASP A 425 -33.07 -6.66 -8.75
N GLN A 426 -32.08 -6.86 -9.63
CA GLN A 426 -31.26 -8.06 -9.69
C GLN A 426 -30.05 -7.99 -8.74
N PHE A 427 -29.68 -6.79 -8.29
CA PHE A 427 -28.55 -6.60 -7.39
C PHE A 427 -28.90 -6.90 -5.94
N SER A 428 -27.88 -7.22 -5.14
CA SER A 428 -28.02 -7.23 -3.68
C SER A 428 -28.52 -5.89 -3.16
N ALA A 429 -29.23 -5.91 -2.02
CA ALA A 429 -29.79 -4.71 -1.40
C ALA A 429 -28.74 -3.60 -1.17
N HIS A 430 -27.48 -3.98 -0.91
CA HIS A 430 -26.38 -3.04 -0.72
C HIS A 430 -26.01 -2.33 -2.03
N THR A 431 -25.74 -3.08 -3.09
CA THR A 431 -25.44 -2.50 -4.42
C THR A 431 -26.61 -1.66 -4.92
N ALA A 432 -27.84 -2.14 -4.76
CA ALA A 432 -29.04 -1.40 -5.12
C ALA A 432 -29.16 -0.06 -4.37
N ALA A 433 -28.77 -0.02 -3.09
CA ALA A 433 -28.79 1.19 -2.26
C ALA A 433 -27.78 2.27 -2.71
N LEU A 434 -26.68 1.90 -3.38
CA LEU A 434 -25.77 2.87 -4.00
C LEU A 434 -26.47 3.66 -5.12
N GLY A 435 -27.43 3.01 -5.79
CA GLY A 435 -28.08 3.48 -7.00
C GLY A 435 -27.12 3.58 -8.20
N PRO A 436 -27.65 3.86 -9.40
CA PRO A 436 -26.86 3.88 -10.64
C PRO A 436 -25.71 4.89 -10.59
N ARG A 437 -25.96 6.08 -10.02
CA ARG A 437 -24.94 7.14 -9.90
C ARG A 437 -23.82 6.76 -8.94
N GLY A 438 -24.14 6.12 -7.81
CA GLY A 438 -23.15 5.68 -6.85
C GLY A 438 -22.25 4.60 -7.43
N ILE A 439 -22.83 3.65 -8.18
CA ILE A 439 -22.09 2.62 -8.91
C ILE A 439 -21.14 3.27 -9.94
N ILE A 440 -21.63 4.18 -10.78
CA ILE A 440 -20.78 4.87 -11.78
C ILE A 440 -19.65 5.65 -11.11
N ASP A 441 -19.93 6.37 -10.02
CA ASP A 441 -18.91 7.12 -9.26
C ASP A 441 -17.83 6.18 -8.70
N LEU A 442 -18.20 5.00 -8.20
CA LEU A 442 -17.24 3.99 -7.74
C LEU A 442 -16.41 3.38 -8.89
N LEU A 443 -17.01 3.14 -10.05
CA LEU A 443 -16.28 2.69 -11.25
C LEU A 443 -15.30 3.74 -11.77
N VAL A 444 -15.64 5.03 -11.68
CA VAL A 444 -14.72 6.14 -11.98
C VAL A 444 -13.64 6.24 -10.91
N LYS A 445 -14.00 6.06 -9.63
CA LYS A 445 -13.06 6.09 -8.50
C LYS A 445 -12.01 4.98 -8.54
N SER A 446 -12.35 3.82 -9.06
CA SER A 446 -11.43 2.70 -9.26
C SER A 446 -10.69 2.75 -10.60
N SER A 447 -10.93 3.78 -11.42
CA SER A 447 -10.40 3.89 -12.78
C SER A 447 -10.83 2.77 -13.72
N VAL A 448 -11.91 2.04 -13.44
CA VAL A 448 -12.57 1.17 -14.43
C VAL A 448 -13.09 2.03 -15.58
N LEU A 449 -13.70 3.17 -15.24
CA LEU A 449 -14.19 4.16 -16.17
C LEU A 449 -13.35 5.45 -16.09
N GLY A 450 -13.05 6.02 -17.25
CA GLY A 450 -12.48 7.34 -17.42
C GLY A 450 -13.40 8.21 -18.27
N LYS A 451 -13.01 9.47 -18.46
CA LYS A 451 -13.76 10.41 -19.33
C LYS A 451 -12.91 10.89 -20.49
N GLN A 452 -13.57 11.27 -21.57
CA GLN A 452 -12.92 12.00 -22.65
C GLN A 452 -12.57 13.42 -22.21
N LEU A 453 -11.35 13.85 -22.50
CA LEU A 453 -10.95 15.25 -22.40
C LEU A 453 -11.48 16.03 -23.62
N PRO A 454 -11.58 17.37 -23.54
CA PRO A 454 -11.95 18.20 -24.69
C PRO A 454 -11.01 18.04 -25.89
N VAL A 455 -9.76 17.65 -25.62
CA VAL A 455 -8.80 17.26 -26.66
C VAL A 455 -9.19 15.90 -27.21
N GLU A 456 -9.42 15.84 -28.52
CA GLU A 456 -9.86 14.64 -29.21
C GLU A 456 -8.92 13.45 -28.92
N ASN A 457 -9.51 12.28 -28.64
CA ASN A 457 -8.82 11.03 -28.32
C ASN A 457 -7.90 11.04 -27.07
N GLN A 458 -7.99 12.04 -26.21
CA GLN A 458 -7.40 11.97 -24.87
C GLN A 458 -8.44 11.53 -23.86
N GLN A 459 -8.05 10.56 -23.04
CA GLN A 459 -8.85 10.03 -21.95
C GLN A 459 -8.12 10.35 -20.65
N GLU A 460 -8.89 10.64 -19.61
CA GLU A 460 -8.38 10.84 -18.27
C GLU A 460 -9.05 9.85 -17.33
N PHE A 461 -8.25 9.22 -16.48
CA PHE A 461 -8.69 8.29 -15.44
C PHE A 461 -8.26 8.80 -14.07
N ARG A 462 -8.90 8.32 -13.00
CA ARG A 462 -8.62 8.82 -11.64
C ARG A 462 -7.19 8.57 -11.18
N TYR A 463 -6.57 7.46 -11.59
CA TYR A 463 -5.17 7.19 -11.26
C TYR A 463 -4.21 8.26 -11.81
N GLN A 464 -4.60 8.96 -12.87
CA GLN A 464 -3.87 10.10 -13.44
C GLN A 464 -4.28 11.41 -12.76
N ASN A 465 -5.59 11.61 -12.54
CA ASN A 465 -6.14 12.81 -11.92
C ASN A 465 -7.17 12.48 -10.82
N ARG A 466 -6.78 12.64 -9.55
CA ARG A 466 -7.64 12.37 -8.38
C ARG A 466 -8.94 13.19 -8.37
N PHE A 467 -8.93 14.35 -9.02
CA PHE A 467 -10.06 15.28 -9.05
C PHE A 467 -10.95 15.09 -10.26
N ILE A 468 -10.77 14.01 -11.03
CA ILE A 468 -11.67 13.67 -12.12
C ILE A 468 -13.12 13.64 -11.61
N ARG A 469 -13.98 14.34 -12.34
CA ARG A 469 -15.43 14.34 -12.17
C ARG A 469 -16.07 14.01 -13.50
N VAL A 470 -17.14 13.23 -13.43
CA VAL A 470 -17.99 12.91 -14.57
C VAL A 470 -19.33 13.60 -14.43
N SER A 471 -19.92 13.96 -15.57
CA SER A 471 -21.24 14.58 -15.68
C SER A 471 -22.13 13.71 -16.56
N PRO A 472 -23.48 13.85 -16.47
CA PRO A 472 -24.41 13.04 -17.28
C PRO A 472 -24.24 13.16 -18.80
N ASN A 473 -23.62 14.23 -19.29
CA ASN A 473 -23.38 14.44 -20.72
C ASN A 473 -22.02 13.88 -21.18
N ASP A 474 -21.21 13.35 -20.26
CA ASP A 474 -19.88 12.88 -20.60
C ASP A 474 -19.93 11.55 -21.36
N LYS A 475 -18.96 11.40 -22.26
CA LYS A 475 -18.62 10.13 -22.87
C LYS A 475 -17.58 9.44 -21.98
N LEU A 476 -17.95 8.27 -21.48
CA LEU A 476 -17.13 7.42 -20.63
C LEU A 476 -16.34 6.43 -21.48
N TYR A 477 -15.18 6.02 -20.97
CA TYR A 477 -14.31 5.04 -21.60
C TYR A 477 -13.89 3.98 -20.59
N ILE A 478 -13.99 2.71 -20.99
CA ILE A 478 -13.47 1.59 -20.24
C ILE A 478 -11.95 1.61 -20.34
N HIS A 479 -11.27 1.41 -19.22
CA HIS A 479 -9.81 1.37 -19.20
C HIS A 479 -9.25 0.31 -20.13
N ARG A 480 -8.19 0.64 -20.87
CA ARG A 480 -7.64 -0.23 -21.93
C ARG A 480 -7.13 -1.57 -21.43
N GLY A 481 -6.67 -1.63 -20.18
CA GLY A 481 -6.28 -2.87 -19.53
C GLY A 481 -7.42 -3.89 -19.40
N LEU A 482 -8.68 -3.46 -19.48
CA LEU A 482 -9.86 -4.31 -19.28
C LEU A 482 -10.50 -4.77 -20.60
N HIS A 483 -10.03 -4.26 -21.75
CA HIS A 483 -10.72 -4.45 -23.03
C HIS A 483 -10.86 -5.92 -23.43
N SER A 484 -9.78 -6.69 -23.35
CA SER A 484 -9.78 -8.09 -23.77
C SER A 484 -10.60 -8.99 -22.85
N GLY A 485 -10.54 -8.77 -21.52
CA GLY A 485 -11.29 -9.56 -20.56
C GLY A 485 -12.78 -9.21 -20.51
N LEU A 486 -13.13 -7.94 -20.72
CA LEU A 486 -14.53 -7.50 -20.84
C LEU A 486 -15.08 -7.63 -22.28
N VAL A 487 -14.30 -8.14 -23.23
CA VAL A 487 -14.71 -8.35 -24.63
C VAL A 487 -15.25 -7.06 -25.27
N VAL A 488 -14.53 -5.95 -25.11
CA VAL A 488 -14.88 -4.64 -25.70
C VAL A 488 -13.80 -4.16 -26.67
N SER A 489 -14.22 -3.43 -27.72
CA SER A 489 -13.33 -2.88 -28.77
C SER A 489 -13.42 -1.37 -28.95
#